data_AF-A0A3R9RVU4-F1
#
_entry.id   AF-A0A3R9RVU4-F1
#
_cell.length_a   1.000
_cell.length_b   1.000
_cell.length_c   1.000
_cell.angle_alpha   90.00
_cell.angle_beta   90.00
_cell.angle_gamma   90.00
#
_symmetry.space_group_name_H-M   'P 1'
#
loop_
_entity.id
_entity.type
_entity.pdbx_description
1 polymer ?
#
loop_
_entity_poly.entity_id
_entity_poly.type
_entity_poly.pdbx_seq_one_letter_code
_entity_poly.pdbx_strand_id
1 'polypeptide(L)'
;MSQKQPYTPGEFQWSFLLPKYWGVWIAITFLMLLAILPWAIQWRLAHGLANLAWKYLKSRRKTTIRNLEVCFPEWSPEKVQQQAKQVFVDMMLGIFETLNAWYKPYWFKNRVTIEGLEHITNAQAQ
;
A
#
# COMPACT_ATOMS: atom_id res chain seq x y z
N MET A 1 -5.44 -14.56 40.03
CA MET A 1 -4.34 -14.09 39.14
C MET A 1 -4.55 -14.73 37.78
N SER A 2 -4.80 -13.94 36.73
CA SER A 2 -4.99 -14.48 35.37
C SER A 2 -3.71 -15.18 34.95
N GLN A 3 -3.74 -16.50 34.76
CA GLN A 3 -2.58 -17.25 34.30
C GLN A 3 -2.23 -16.74 32.91
N LYS A 4 -1.04 -16.13 32.76
CA LYS A 4 -0.53 -15.72 31.45
C LYS A 4 -0.26 -17.00 30.67
N GLN A 5 -1.11 -17.29 29.68
CA GLN A 5 -0.86 -18.41 28.79
C GLN A 5 0.51 -18.20 28.10
N PRO A 6 1.32 -19.26 27.98
CA PRO A 6 2.57 -19.18 27.23
C PRO A 6 2.26 -18.75 25.80
N TYR A 7 2.81 -17.61 25.39
CA TYR A 7 2.75 -17.12 24.02
C TYR A 7 3.97 -17.63 23.27
N THR A 8 3.73 -18.51 22.30
CA THR A 8 4.73 -18.90 21.30
C THR A 8 4.49 -18.07 20.04
N PRO A 9 5.42 -17.19 19.62
CA PRO A 9 5.27 -16.44 18.37
C PRO A 9 5.06 -17.39 17.19
N GLY A 10 4.10 -17.07 16.31
CA GLY A 10 3.82 -17.83 15.09
C GLY A 10 2.77 -18.95 15.22
N GLU A 11 2.36 -19.33 16.43
CA GLU A 11 1.29 -20.32 16.63
C GLU A 11 -0.09 -19.67 16.69
N PHE A 12 -1.04 -20.23 15.93
CA PHE A 12 -2.43 -19.79 15.96
C PHE A 12 -3.10 -20.26 17.26
N GLN A 13 -3.66 -19.32 18.02
CA GLN A 13 -4.46 -19.63 19.20
C GLN A 13 -5.94 -19.52 18.86
N TRP A 14 -6.72 -20.55 19.18
CA TRP A 14 -8.18 -20.53 19.03
C TRP A 14 -8.86 -19.39 19.79
N SER A 15 -8.21 -18.86 20.84
CA SER A 15 -8.64 -17.66 21.57
C SER A 15 -8.71 -16.40 20.69
N PHE A 16 -8.03 -16.37 19.54
CA PHE A 16 -8.14 -15.29 18.55
C PHE A 16 -9.47 -15.26 17.83
N LEU A 17 -10.30 -16.30 17.92
CA LEU A 17 -11.66 -16.31 17.37
C LEU A 17 -12.71 -15.74 18.33
N LEU A 18 -12.31 -15.37 19.56
CA LEU A 18 -13.23 -14.78 20.54
C LEU A 18 -13.80 -13.44 20.04
N PRO A 19 -15.04 -13.07 20.46
CA PRO A 19 -15.72 -11.86 20.00
C PRO A 19 -14.90 -10.56 20.10
N LYS A 20 -14.02 -10.45 21.10
CA LYS A 20 -13.10 -9.31 21.26
C LYS A 20 -12.17 -9.07 20.06
N TYR A 21 -11.94 -10.08 19.23
CA TYR A 21 -11.06 -10.00 18.05
C TYR A 21 -11.83 -10.01 16.72
N TRP A 22 -13.16 -10.07 16.73
CA TRP A 22 -13.94 -10.12 15.49
C TRP A 22 -13.73 -8.91 14.59
N GLY A 23 -13.49 -7.73 15.17
CA GLY A 23 -13.13 -6.54 14.38
C GLY A 23 -11.87 -6.73 13.52
N VAL A 24 -10.88 -7.46 14.04
CA VAL A 24 -9.65 -7.80 13.30
C VAL A 24 -9.96 -8.74 12.14
N TRP A 25 -10.77 -9.78 12.37
CA TRP A 25 -11.17 -10.72 11.32
C TRP A 25 -12.00 -10.08 10.22
N ILE A 26 -12.91 -9.16 10.59
CA ILE A 26 -13.69 -8.37 9.64
C ILE A 26 -12.74 -7.52 8.79
N ALA A 27 -11.78 -6.84 9.42
CA ALA A 27 -10.80 -6.03 8.70
C ALA A 27 -9.94 -6.88 7.73
N ILE A 28 -9.41 -8.02 8.18
CA ILE A 28 -8.62 -8.93 7.34
C ILE A 28 -9.47 -9.42 6.16
N THR A 29 -10.68 -9.89 6.41
CA THR A 29 -11.59 -10.38 5.37
C THR A 29 -11.89 -9.28 4.36
N PHE A 30 -12.16 -8.05 4.82
CA PHE A 30 -12.37 -6.90 3.95
C PHE A 30 -11.14 -6.61 3.07
N LEU A 31 -9.93 -6.60 3.65
CA LEU A 31 -8.68 -6.40 2.90
C LEU A 31 -8.45 -7.51 1.85
N MET A 32 -8.76 -8.76 2.19
CA MET A 32 -8.69 -9.88 1.25
C MET A 32 -9.66 -9.71 0.07
N LEU A 33 -10.88 -9.25 0.33
CA LEU A 33 -11.86 -8.97 -0.72
C LEU A 33 -11.35 -7.88 -1.67
N LEU A 34 -10.74 -6.81 -1.14
CA LEU A 34 -10.13 -5.76 -1.96
C LEU A 34 -9.02 -6.30 -2.87
N ALA A 35 -8.19 -7.23 -2.39
CA ALA A 35 -7.09 -7.83 -3.16
C ALA A 35 -7.57 -8.75 -4.30
N ILE A 36 -8.77 -9.33 -4.18
CA ILE A 36 -9.33 -10.24 -5.19
C ILE A 36 -9.95 -9.46 -6.37
N LEU A 37 -10.33 -8.20 -6.15
CA LEU A 37 -10.97 -7.38 -7.20
C LEU A 37 -10.11 -7.32 -8.47
N PRO A 38 -10.73 -7.28 -9.67
CA PRO A 38 -10.01 -7.02 -10.91
C PRO A 38 -9.20 -5.72 -10.84
N TRP A 39 -7.99 -5.74 -11.41
CA TRP A 39 -7.07 -4.59 -11.39
C TRP A 39 -7.70 -3.26 -11.80
N ALA A 40 -8.58 -3.27 -12.82
CA ALA A 40 -9.28 -2.07 -13.28
C ALA A 40 -10.21 -1.47 -12.21
N ILE A 41 -10.82 -2.30 -11.37
CA ILE A 41 -11.68 -1.85 -10.26
C ILE A 41 -10.80 -1.28 -9.14
N GLN A 42 -9.71 -1.96 -8.78
CA GLN A 42 -8.75 -1.47 -7.80
C GLN A 42 -8.22 -0.08 -8.20
N TRP A 43 -7.87 0.09 -9.48
CA TRP A 43 -7.41 1.36 -10.02
C TRP A 43 -8.45 2.49 -9.88
N ARG A 44 -9.72 2.23 -10.22
CA ARG A 44 -10.81 3.21 -10.06
C ARG A 44 -11.05 3.58 -8.60
N LEU A 45 -11.02 2.59 -7.71
CA LEU A 45 -11.15 2.81 -6.28
C LEU A 45 -9.99 3.66 -5.75
N ALA A 46 -8.75 3.37 -6.16
CA ALA A 46 -7.58 4.15 -5.79
C ALA A 46 -7.71 5.62 -6.20
N HIS A 47 -8.19 5.91 -7.41
CA HIS A 47 -8.47 7.29 -7.84
C HIS A 47 -9.55 7.97 -6.99
N GLY A 48 -10.63 7.26 -6.67
CA GLY A 48 -11.67 7.77 -5.77
C GLY A 48 -11.12 8.10 -4.38
N LEU A 49 -10.35 7.18 -3.80
CA LEU A 49 -9.68 7.37 -2.51
C LEU A 49 -8.65 8.48 -2.56
N ALA A 50 -7.93 8.65 -3.68
CA ALA A 50 -6.93 9.69 -3.84
C ALA A 50 -7.56 11.08 -3.82
N ASN A 51 -8.74 11.25 -4.45
CA ASN A 51 -9.50 12.49 -4.40
C ASN A 51 -9.97 12.81 -2.97
N LEU A 52 -10.44 11.81 -2.22
CA LEU A 52 -10.80 11.97 -0.82
C LEU A 52 -9.57 12.32 0.03
N ALA A 53 -8.47 11.60 -0.14
CA ALA A 53 -7.21 11.85 0.56
C ALA A 53 -6.69 13.25 0.27
N TRP A 54 -6.71 13.69 -0.98
CA TRP A 54 -6.30 15.04 -1.38
C TRP A 54 -7.15 16.13 -0.69
N LYS A 55 -8.45 15.88 -0.56
CA LYS A 55 -9.39 16.81 0.09
C LYS A 55 -9.20 16.88 1.60
N TYR A 56 -9.04 15.74 2.26
CA TYR A 56 -9.08 15.64 3.72
C TYR A 56 -7.70 15.60 4.40
N LEU A 57 -6.67 15.01 3.78
CA LEU A 57 -5.32 14.88 4.36
C LEU A 57 -4.45 16.12 4.12
N LYS A 58 -4.89 17.27 4.64
CA LYS A 58 -4.26 18.59 4.41
C LYS A 58 -2.77 18.63 4.80
N SER A 59 -2.40 17.99 5.91
CA SER A 59 -1.01 17.92 6.37
C SER A 59 -0.12 17.19 5.37
N ARG A 60 -0.54 15.99 4.92
CA ARG A 60 0.18 15.21 3.91
C ARG A 60 0.32 15.97 2.61
N ARG A 61 -0.75 16.64 2.18
CA ARG A 61 -0.76 17.46 0.97
C ARG A 61 0.28 18.58 1.04
N LYS A 62 0.34 19.30 2.17
CA LYS A 62 1.33 20.36 2.39
C LYS A 62 2.76 19.82 2.32
N THR A 63 3.04 18.68 2.96
CA THR A 63 4.36 18.04 2.90
C THR A 63 4.73 17.61 1.49
N THR A 64 3.83 16.94 0.76
CA THR A 64 4.09 16.51 -0.62
C THR A 64 4.41 17.68 -1.54
N ILE A 65 3.63 18.76 -1.47
CA ILE A 65 3.88 19.98 -2.27
C ILE A 65 5.27 20.53 -1.94
N ARG A 66 5.58 20.71 -0.64
CA ARG A 66 6.87 21.26 -0.23
C ARG A 66 8.05 20.40 -0.67
N ASN A 67 7.92 19.08 -0.58
CA ASN A 67 8.96 18.16 -1.03
C ASN A 67 9.19 18.30 -2.54
N LEU A 68 8.12 18.39 -3.34
CA LEU A 68 8.25 18.57 -4.79
C LEU A 68 8.85 19.93 -5.16
N GLU A 69 8.48 21.02 -4.48
CA GLU A 69 9.10 22.34 -4.69
C GLU A 69 10.60 22.34 -4.42
N VAL A 70 11.04 21.60 -3.40
CA VAL A 70 12.46 21.53 -3.01
C VAL A 70 13.24 20.59 -3.92
N CYS A 71 12.68 19.42 -4.26
CA CYS A 71 13.35 18.43 -5.10
C CYS A 71 13.37 18.81 -6.58
N PHE A 72 12.39 19.58 -7.06
CA PHE A 72 12.23 19.98 -8.45
C PHE A 72 12.01 21.50 -8.56
N PRO A 73 13.02 22.30 -8.18
CA PRO A 73 12.91 23.77 -8.16
C PRO A 73 12.65 24.39 -9.54
N GLU A 74 12.91 23.65 -10.62
CA GLU A 74 12.68 24.05 -12.00
C GLU A 74 11.23 23.88 -12.47
N TRP A 75 10.36 23.24 -11.67
CA TRP A 75 8.96 23.04 -12.05
C TRP A 75 8.11 24.28 -11.80
N SER A 76 7.15 24.54 -12.70
CA SER A 76 6.14 25.56 -12.45
C SER A 76 5.22 25.18 -11.28
N PRO A 77 4.61 26.15 -10.59
CA PRO A 77 3.65 25.89 -9.52
C PRO A 77 2.50 24.96 -9.93
N GLU A 78 2.02 25.07 -11.17
CA GLU A 78 0.96 24.24 -11.72
C GLU A 78 1.41 22.79 -11.88
N LYS A 79 2.64 22.58 -12.37
CA LYS A 79 3.22 21.25 -12.51
C LYS A 79 3.44 20.60 -11.14
N VAL A 80 3.93 21.36 -10.15
CA VAL A 80 4.04 20.88 -8.76
C VAL A 80 2.69 20.42 -8.23
N GLN A 81 1.62 21.19 -8.42
CA GLN A 81 0.28 20.81 -7.97
C GLN A 81 -0.25 19.56 -8.69
N GLN A 82 -0.03 19.45 -10.00
CA GLN A 82 -0.43 18.29 -10.80
C GLN A 82 0.28 17.02 -10.30
N GLN A 83 1.60 17.09 -10.13
CA GLN A 83 2.40 15.97 -9.66
C GLN A 83 2.09 15.62 -8.20
N ALA A 84 1.82 16.61 -7.35
CA ALA A 84 1.38 16.36 -5.98
C ALA A 84 0.06 15.57 -5.94
N LYS A 85 -0.90 15.85 -6.84
CA LYS A 85 -2.12 15.03 -6.95
C LYS A 85 -1.82 13.63 -7.45
N GLN A 86 -0.90 13.49 -8.41
CA GLN A 86 -0.49 12.18 -8.90
C GLN A 86 0.13 11.33 -7.79
N VAL A 87 0.98 11.91 -6.93
CA VAL A 87 1.53 11.20 -5.75
C VAL A 87 0.43 10.64 -4.84
N PHE A 88 -0.70 11.33 -4.69
CA PHE A 88 -1.83 10.81 -3.91
C PHE A 88 -2.52 9.63 -4.61
N VAL A 89 -2.61 9.64 -5.94
CA VAL A 89 -3.09 8.50 -6.73
C VAL A 89 -2.14 7.31 -6.54
N ASP A 90 -0.84 7.53 -6.72
CA ASP A 90 0.18 6.49 -6.59
C ASP A 90 0.21 5.90 -5.17
N MET A 91 0.06 6.74 -4.15
CA MET A 91 -0.04 6.30 -2.75
C MET A 91 -1.27 5.41 -2.53
N MET A 92 -2.42 5.74 -3.12
CA MET A 92 -3.63 4.91 -2.98
C MET A 92 -3.53 3.63 -3.80
N LEU A 93 -2.92 3.67 -4.99
CA LEU A 93 -2.63 2.48 -5.79
C LEU A 93 -1.69 1.54 -5.04
N GLY A 94 -0.65 2.08 -4.39
CA GLY A 94 0.31 1.32 -3.58
C GLY A 94 -0.32 0.53 -2.44
N ILE A 95 -1.45 1.00 -1.87
CA ILE A 95 -2.22 0.22 -0.89
C ILE A 95 -2.75 -1.07 -1.53
N PHE A 96 -3.35 -0.98 -2.72
CA PHE A 96 -3.83 -2.15 -3.45
C PHE A 96 -2.70 -3.06 -3.93
N GLU A 97 -1.59 -2.49 -4.40
CA GLU A 97 -0.41 -3.26 -4.80
C GLU A 97 0.18 -4.05 -3.62
N THR A 98 0.25 -3.43 -2.44
CA THR A 98 0.69 -4.10 -1.20
C THR A 98 -0.24 -5.25 -0.84
N LEU A 99 -1.56 -5.03 -0.92
CA LEU A 99 -2.55 -6.08 -0.69
C LEU A 99 -2.45 -7.22 -1.70
N ASN A 100 -2.26 -6.90 -2.98
CA ASN A 100 -2.05 -7.88 -4.02
C ASN A 100 -0.78 -8.70 -3.76
N ALA A 101 0.32 -8.06 -3.33
CA ALA A 101 1.57 -8.76 -3.06
C ALA A 101 1.42 -9.83 -1.96
N TRP A 102 0.59 -9.56 -0.94
CA TRP A 102 0.34 -10.51 0.15
C TRP A 102 -0.70 -11.58 -0.20
N TYR A 103 -1.81 -11.20 -0.84
CA TYR A 103 -2.97 -12.09 -0.99
C TYR A 103 -3.17 -12.64 -2.40
N LYS A 104 -2.77 -11.92 -3.45
CA LYS A 104 -2.97 -12.30 -4.86
C LYS A 104 -1.78 -11.87 -5.75
N PRO A 105 -0.56 -12.40 -5.51
CA PRO A 105 0.64 -11.97 -6.22
C PRO A 105 0.60 -12.27 -7.73
N TYR A 106 -0.29 -13.16 -8.18
CA TYR A 106 -0.50 -13.46 -9.59
C TYR A 106 -0.80 -12.20 -10.43
N TRP A 107 -1.37 -11.15 -9.85
CA TRP A 107 -1.64 -9.89 -10.56
C TRP A 107 -0.40 -9.26 -11.18
N PHE A 108 0.78 -9.49 -10.60
CA PHE A 108 2.05 -8.96 -11.09
C PHE A 108 2.67 -9.81 -12.21
N LYS A 109 2.13 -11.01 -12.47
CA LYS A 109 2.66 -11.91 -13.51
C LYS A 109 2.63 -11.22 -14.87
N ASN A 110 3.78 -11.16 -15.53
CA ASN A 110 3.99 -10.51 -16.83
C ASN A 110 3.69 -8.99 -16.83
N ARG A 111 3.75 -8.33 -15.67
CA ARG A 111 3.54 -6.87 -15.54
C ARG A 111 4.71 -6.13 -14.90
N VAL A 112 5.81 -6.83 -14.65
CA VAL A 112 7.00 -6.30 -13.99
C VAL A 112 8.21 -6.54 -14.88
N THR A 113 9.00 -5.49 -15.06
CA THR A 113 10.33 -5.53 -15.67
C THR A 113 11.32 -5.08 -14.63
N ILE A 114 12.45 -5.77 -14.52
CA ILE A 114 13.50 -5.46 -13.54
C ILE A 114 14.72 -4.98 -14.33
N GLU A 115 15.15 -3.75 -14.07
CA GLU A 115 16.37 -3.16 -14.64
C GLU A 115 17.52 -3.30 -13.62
N GLY A 116 18.73 -3.67 -14.08
CA GLY A 116 19.90 -3.83 -13.21
C GLY A 116 19.97 -5.15 -12.44
N LEU A 117 19.18 -6.17 -12.83
CA LEU A 117 19.19 -7.49 -12.18
C LEU A 117 20.57 -8.16 -12.26
N GLU A 118 21.31 -7.89 -13.33
CA GLU A 118 22.67 -8.37 -13.56
C GLU A 118 23.64 -8.00 -12.44
N HIS A 119 23.45 -6.83 -11.80
CA HIS A 119 24.31 -6.42 -10.69
C HIS A 119 24.15 -7.35 -9.47
N ILE A 120 22.91 -7.79 -9.20
CA ILE A 120 22.62 -8.72 -8.11
C ILE A 120 23.16 -10.10 -8.45
N THR A 121 22.91 -10.58 -9.67
CA THR A 121 23.38 -11.90 -10.12
C THR A 121 24.91 -12.01 -10.09
N ASN A 122 25.60 -10.96 -10.54
CA ASN A 122 27.07 -10.92 -10.52
C ASN A 122 27.63 -10.92 -9.09
N ALA A 123 26.99 -10.20 -8.16
CA ALA A 123 27.43 -10.17 -6.76
C ALA A 123 27.21 -11.51 -6.03
N GLN A 124 26.18 -12.28 -6.39
CA GLN A 124 25.93 -13.62 -5.82
C GLN A 124 26.85 -14.71 -6.36
N ALA A 125 27.47 -14.48 -7.53
CA ALA A 125 28.40 -15.42 -8.16
C ALA A 125 29.86 -15.25 -7.68
N GLN A 126 30.14 -14.23 -6.87
CA GLN A 126 31.43 -14.01 -6.19
C GLN A 126 31.44 -14.69 -4.82
#